data_AF-A0A2I0CVY0-F1
#
_entry.id   AF-A0A2I0CVY0-F1
#
_cell.length_a   1.000
_cell.length_b   1.000
_cell.length_c   1.000
_cell.angle_alpha   90.00
_cell.angle_beta   90.00
_cell.angle_gamma   90.00
#
_symmetry.space_group_name_H-M   'P 1'
#
loop_
_entity.id
_entity.type
_entity.pdbx_description
1 polymer ?
#
loop_
_entity_poly.entity_id
_entity_poly.type
_entity_poly.pdbx_seq_one_letter_code
_entity_poly.pdbx_strand_id
1 'polypeptide(L)'
;MVTADAPDADSIVIVYKGGPDEASFSYGIVSVTPGISGPPLTWSNTTSHGAPAAQQYILGKMVGNQVIVTGTKGQFAGKDHVVVTGYFNDGTSQVLLNVFI
;
A
#
# COMPACT_ATOMS: atom_id res chain seq x y z
N MET A 1 0.49 -12.15 3.61
CA MET A 1 0.58 -11.20 4.74
C MET A 1 1.13 -9.87 4.24
N VAL A 2 0.44 -8.78 4.56
CA VAL A 2 0.83 -7.40 4.22
C VAL A 2 0.86 -6.59 5.52
N THR A 3 1.80 -5.67 5.65
CA THR A 3 1.90 -4.74 6.78
C THR A 3 1.86 -3.30 6.28
N ALA A 4 1.31 -2.38 7.08
CA ALA A 4 1.50 -0.94 6.89
C ALA A 4 1.99 -0.33 8.20
N ASP A 5 2.90 0.64 8.10
CA ASP A 5 3.50 1.36 9.22
C ASP A 5 3.67 2.84 8.83
N ALA A 6 3.55 3.74 9.80
CA ALA A 6 3.82 5.17 9.64
C ALA A 6 5.07 5.53 10.47
N PRO A 7 6.29 5.36 9.91
CA PRO A 7 7.52 5.53 10.68
C PRO A 7 7.75 6.98 11.12
N ASP A 8 7.12 7.92 10.43
CA ASP A 8 7.05 9.33 10.76
C ASP A 8 5.68 9.90 10.34
N ALA A 9 5.43 11.19 10.60
CA ALA A 9 4.16 11.84 10.30
C ALA A 9 4.00 12.22 8.81
N ASP A 10 4.98 11.90 7.97
CA ASP A 10 5.10 12.38 6.59
C ASP A 10 5.10 11.21 5.58
N SER A 11 5.27 9.97 6.06
CA SER A 11 5.30 8.76 5.25
C SER A 11 4.50 7.58 5.81
N ILE A 12 4.01 6.74 4.90
CA ILE A 12 3.45 5.42 5.17
C ILE A 12 4.22 4.39 4.35
N VAL A 13 4.63 3.29 4.98
CA VAL A 13 5.34 2.18 4.34
C VAL A 13 4.49 0.92 4.37
N ILE A 14 4.14 0.41 3.19
CA ILE A 14 3.38 -0.82 3.00
C ILE A 14 4.32 -1.90 2.47
N VAL A 15 4.36 -3.08 3.10
CA VAL A 15 5.27 -4.16 2.72
C VAL A 15 4.51 -5.47 2.51
N TYR A 16 4.75 -6.13 1.37
CA TYR A 16 4.31 -7.51 1.14
C TYR A 16 5.28 -8.48 1.80
N LYS A 17 4.79 -9.31 2.74
CA LYS A 17 5.59 -10.25 3.53
C LYS A 17 5.46 -11.71 3.07
N GLY A 18 4.72 -11.98 2.00
CA GLY A 18 4.41 -13.36 1.59
C GLY A 18 3.41 -14.04 2.52
N GLY A 19 3.20 -15.34 2.37
CA GLY A 19 2.25 -16.12 3.14
C GLY A 19 2.00 -17.49 2.53
N PRO A 20 1.09 -18.31 3.10
CA PRO A 20 0.73 -19.61 2.52
C PRO A 20 0.21 -19.53 1.08
N ASP A 21 -0.34 -18.38 0.69
CA ASP A 21 -0.90 -18.05 -0.62
C ASP A 21 0.05 -17.22 -1.52
N GLU A 22 1.34 -17.13 -1.17
CA GLU A 22 2.30 -16.32 -1.94
C GLU A 22 2.43 -16.77 -3.40
N ALA A 23 2.49 -18.09 -3.63
CA ALA A 23 2.68 -18.64 -4.97
C ALA A 23 1.53 -18.31 -5.93
N SER A 24 0.31 -18.09 -5.39
CA SER A 24 -0.84 -17.68 -6.18
C SER A 24 -1.00 -16.16 -6.26
N PHE A 25 -0.26 -15.37 -5.49
CA PHE A 25 -0.37 -13.91 -5.49
C PHE A 25 0.19 -13.30 -6.79
N SER A 26 -0.59 -12.43 -7.43
CA SER A 26 -0.23 -11.79 -8.70
C SER A 26 0.23 -10.35 -8.51
N TYR A 27 -0.56 -9.55 -7.80
CA TYR A 27 -0.25 -8.16 -7.42
C TYR A 27 -1.25 -7.67 -6.36
N GLY A 28 -0.93 -6.57 -5.70
CA GLY A 28 -1.83 -5.85 -4.81
C GLY A 28 -2.11 -4.44 -5.31
N ILE A 29 -3.27 -3.90 -4.96
CA ILE A 29 -3.58 -2.47 -5.07
C ILE A 29 -3.60 -1.90 -3.66
N VAL A 30 -2.72 -0.95 -3.41
CA VAL A 30 -2.67 -0.14 -2.19
C VAL A 30 -3.54 1.09 -2.41
N SER A 31 -4.42 1.39 -1.46
CA SER A 31 -5.19 2.63 -1.39
C SER A 31 -4.90 3.30 -0.06
N VAL A 32 -4.57 4.59 -0.10
CA VAL A 32 -4.36 5.40 1.11
C VAL A 32 -5.30 6.59 1.05
N THR A 33 -6.15 6.70 2.08
CA THR A 33 -7.01 7.86 2.29
C THR A 33 -6.45 8.65 3.48
N PRO A 34 -5.84 9.82 3.25
CA PRO A 34 -5.31 10.63 4.34
C PRO A 34 -6.41 11.12 5.27
N GLY A 35 -6.13 11.15 6.57
CA GLY A 35 -7.06 11.70 7.57
C GLY A 35 -7.24 13.22 7.47
N ILE A 36 -6.29 13.89 6.79
CA ILE A 36 -6.28 15.33 6.55
C ILE A 36 -6.22 15.58 5.04
N SER A 37 -7.09 16.46 4.52
CA SER A 37 -7.03 16.87 3.12
C SER A 37 -5.74 17.63 2.83
N GLY A 38 -5.07 17.27 1.75
CA GLY A 38 -3.78 17.83 1.37
C GLY A 38 -3.54 17.70 -0.13
N PRO A 39 -2.34 18.10 -0.60
CA PRO A 39 -1.94 17.89 -1.99
C PRO A 39 -1.92 16.39 -2.35
N PRO A 40 -1.83 16.04 -3.65
CA PRO A 40 -1.72 14.65 -4.09
C PRO A 40 -0.57 13.92 -3.40
N LEU A 41 -0.82 12.66 -3.05
CA LEU A 41 0.19 11.78 -2.46
C LEU A 41 1.27 11.45 -3.48
N THR A 42 2.51 11.38 -3.00
CA THR A 42 3.63 10.90 -3.81
C THR A 42 3.87 9.42 -3.50
N TRP A 43 4.06 8.62 -4.54
CA TRP A 43 4.16 7.16 -4.42
C TRP A 43 5.51 6.69 -4.98
N SER A 44 6.16 5.77 -4.27
CA SER A 44 7.37 5.11 -4.74
C SER A 44 7.34 3.61 -4.38
N ASN A 45 8.04 2.79 -5.17
CA ASN A 45 8.14 1.35 -4.96
C ASN A 45 9.55 0.88 -5.38
N THR A 46 10.03 -0.19 -4.75
CA THR A 46 11.27 -0.90 -5.10
C THR A 46 11.23 -1.58 -6.47
N THR A 47 10.04 -1.86 -7.00
CA THR A 47 9.82 -2.48 -8.32
C THR A 47 8.73 -1.69 -9.05
N SER A 48 9.08 -0.94 -10.09
CA SER A 48 8.14 -0.12 -10.87
C SER A 48 7.02 -0.96 -11.49
N HIS A 49 5.85 -0.99 -10.85
CA HIS A 49 4.58 -1.29 -11.52
C HIS A 49 3.87 0.04 -11.70
N GLY A 50 3.43 0.35 -12.93
CA GLY A 50 2.89 1.66 -13.31
C GLY A 50 1.84 2.19 -12.34
N ALA A 51 1.81 3.52 -12.18
CA ALA A 51 0.90 4.18 -11.24
C ALA A 51 -0.56 4.08 -11.73
N PRO A 52 -1.48 3.45 -10.96
CA PRO A 52 -2.89 3.77 -11.01
C PRO A 52 -3.13 5.20 -10.49
N ALA A 53 -4.38 5.66 -10.55
CA ALA A 53 -4.83 7.01 -10.22
C ALA A 53 -4.28 7.59 -8.90
N ALA A 54 -4.42 8.91 -8.69
CA ALA A 54 -3.78 9.73 -7.63
C ALA A 54 -3.81 9.20 -6.16
N GLN A 55 -4.61 8.18 -5.84
CA GLN A 55 -4.76 7.60 -4.50
C GLN A 55 -4.49 6.08 -4.43
N GLN A 56 -4.04 5.47 -5.53
CA GLN A 56 -3.80 4.03 -5.60
C GLN A 56 -2.43 3.71 -6.19
N TYR A 57 -1.84 2.60 -5.75
CA TYR A 57 -0.56 2.13 -6.25
C TYR A 57 -0.45 0.62 -6.28
N ILE A 58 0.35 0.08 -7.22
CA ILE A 58 0.54 -1.37 -7.34
C ILE A 58 1.65 -1.83 -6.39
N LEU A 59 1.31 -2.79 -5.54
CA LEU A 59 2.24 -3.58 -4.74
C LEU A 59 2.61 -4.85 -5.53
N GLY A 60 3.88 -4.98 -5.92
CA GLY A 60 4.33 -6.12 -6.71
C GLY A 60 4.38 -7.42 -5.90
N LYS A 61 4.35 -8.57 -6.59
CA LYS A 61 4.28 -9.90 -5.96
C LYS A 61 5.50 -10.40 -5.19
N MET A 62 6.67 -9.78 -5.34
CA MET A 62 7.88 -10.29 -4.68
C MET A 62 7.79 -10.05 -3.18
N VAL A 63 8.10 -11.07 -2.37
CA VAL A 63 8.26 -10.91 -0.93
C VAL A 63 9.33 -9.87 -0.64
N GLY A 64 9.01 -8.93 0.25
CA GLY A 64 9.85 -7.78 0.56
C GLY A 64 9.59 -6.57 -0.31
N ASN A 65 8.74 -6.66 -1.34
CA ASN A 65 8.32 -5.47 -2.07
C ASN A 65 7.60 -4.49 -1.16
N GLN A 66 7.88 -3.21 -1.38
CA GLN A 66 7.34 -2.13 -0.59
C GLN A 66 6.77 -1.01 -1.46
N VAL A 67 5.70 -0.40 -0.98
CA VAL A 67 5.17 0.87 -1.46
C VAL A 67 5.35 1.88 -0.35
N ILE A 68 6.00 3.00 -0.68
CA ILE A 68 6.16 4.13 0.23
C ILE A 68 5.29 5.26 -0.31
N VAL A 69 4.44 5.76 0.57
CA VAL A 69 3.54 6.89 0.31
C VAL A 69 4.08 8.07 1.10
N THR A 70 4.35 9.18 0.43
CA THR A 70 4.80 10.40 1.08
C THR A 70 3.78 11.52 0.88
N GLY A 71 3.50 12.23 1.97
CA GLY A 71 2.62 13.39 2.03
C GLY A 71 3.39 14.66 2.36
N THR A 72 2.67 15.75 2.55
CA THR A 72 3.21 16.95 3.20
C THR A 72 3.47 16.72 4.68
N LYS A 73 4.26 17.61 5.28
CA LYS A 73 4.59 17.56 6.72
C LYS A 73 3.35 17.39 7.60
N GLY A 74 3.32 16.33 8.40
CA GLY A 74 2.26 16.01 9.36
C GLY A 74 0.98 15.43 8.75
N GLN A 75 0.99 15.11 7.45
CA GLN A 75 -0.21 14.63 6.75
C GLN A 75 -0.71 13.28 7.28
N PHE A 76 0.20 12.43 7.79
CA PHE A 76 -0.14 11.09 8.27
C PHE A 76 -0.09 10.94 9.80
N ALA A 77 -0.47 12.00 10.53
CA ALA A 77 -0.38 12.04 12.00
C ALA A 77 -1.52 11.30 12.73
N GLY A 78 -1.97 10.13 12.23
CA GLY A 78 -2.73 9.16 13.01
C GLY A 78 -4.21 8.98 12.68
N LYS A 79 -4.64 9.25 11.44
CA LYS A 79 -6.05 9.06 11.00
C LYS A 79 -6.16 8.50 9.59
N ASP A 80 -5.12 7.84 9.13
CA ASP A 80 -4.95 7.50 7.73
C ASP A 80 -5.47 6.09 7.49
N HIS A 81 -6.33 5.96 6.49
CA HIS A 81 -6.96 4.67 6.18
C HIS A 81 -6.19 3.99 5.06
N VAL A 82 -5.60 2.84 5.36
CA VAL A 82 -4.84 2.03 4.40
C VAL A 82 -5.59 0.74 4.10
N VAL A 83 -5.84 0.53 2.81
CA VAL A 83 -6.44 -0.71 2.30
C VAL A 83 -5.52 -1.32 1.26
N VAL A 84 -5.28 -2.62 1.37
CA VAL A 84 -4.56 -3.38 0.34
C VAL A 84 -5.44 -4.52 -0.14
N THR A 85 -5.81 -4.48 -1.41
CA THR A 85 -6.54 -5.55 -2.08
C THR A 85 -5.56 -6.37 -2.91
N GLY A 86 -5.45 -7.67 -2.62
CA GLY A 86 -4.64 -8.61 -3.37
C GLY A 86 -5.43 -9.27 -4.49
N TYR A 87 -4.76 -9.54 -5.60
CA TYR A 87 -5.28 -10.25 -6.77
C TYR A 87 -4.44 -11.50 -7.02
N PHE A 88 -5.10 -12.62 -7.24
CA PHE A 88 -4.47 -13.94 -7.36
C PHE A 88 -4.59 -14.49 -8.78
N ASN A 89 -3.72 -15.44 -9.11
CA ASN A 89 -3.60 -16.04 -10.43
C ASN A 89 -4.84 -16.87 -10.83
N ASP A 90 -5.66 -17.27 -9.85
CA ASP A 90 -6.95 -17.95 -10.07
C ASP A 90 -8.11 -16.98 -10.38
N GLY A 91 -7.82 -15.67 -10.44
CA GLY A 91 -8.79 -14.61 -10.69
C GLY A 91 -9.52 -14.13 -9.44
N THR A 92 -9.24 -14.70 -8.27
CA THR A 92 -9.81 -14.23 -7.01
C THR A 92 -9.13 -12.93 -6.55
N SER A 93 -9.85 -12.16 -5.73
CA SER A 93 -9.32 -10.98 -5.07
C SER A 93 -9.78 -10.93 -3.62
N GLN A 94 -8.91 -10.50 -2.70
CA GLN A 94 -9.24 -10.39 -1.28
C GLN A 94 -8.57 -9.18 -0.64
N VAL A 95 -9.17 -8.65 0.42
CA VAL A 95 -8.55 -7.61 1.23
C VAL A 95 -7.47 -8.25 2.10
N LEU A 96 -6.21 -7.88 1.85
CA LEU A 96 -5.03 -8.38 2.57
C LEU A 96 -4.69 -7.52 3.80
N LEU A 97 -5.05 -6.24 3.77
CA LEU A 97 -4.87 -5.29 4.86
C LEU A 97 -6.00 -4.26 4.82
N ASN A 98 -6.53 -3.93 5.99
CA ASN A 98 -7.47 -2.83 6.20
C ASN A 98 -7.22 -2.27 7.60
N VAL A 99 -6.55 -1.13 7.69
CA VAL A 99 -6.06 -0.59 8.96
C VAL A 99 -6.14 0.94 8.97
N PHE A 100 -6.28 1.50 10.16
CA PHE A 100 -6.04 2.91 10.43
C PHE A 100 -4.69 3.07 11.12
N ILE A 101 -3.86 3.97 10.61
CA ILE A 101 -2.54 4.30 11.15
C ILE A 101 -2.41 5.80 11.41
#